data_AF-A0A6A6WZG8-F1
#
_entry.id   AF-A0A6A6WZG8-F1
#
_cell.length_a   1.000
_cell.length_b   1.000
_cell.length_c   1.000
_cell.angle_alpha   90.00
_cell.angle_beta   90.00
_cell.angle_gamma   90.00
#
_symmetry.space_group_name_H-M   'P 1'
#
loop_
_entity.id
_entity.type
_entity.pdbx_description
1 polymer ?
#
loop_
_entity_poly.entity_id
_entity_poly.type
_entity_poly.pdbx_seq_one_letter_code
_entity_poly.pdbx_strand_id
1 'polypeptide(L)'
;MAGIEEEIDSRLPYRIGCPTLPVLPVETRTAPQAVATYIPNFNHHVGNIRDILTAYNIEEYGISFVYRVNPGIVPTDRHLTLLLESWYEDGCQDQWVKAVAEIRRSLIPSGIYWAIELIDIRALHRWPHIGPILSTDRDVIEGWSKVLPDFFTTIENRNWVSIDVLHREFPGQSLKRPTVIISARDANDVTWWDTTIPALHQLLQANNFKIDISLLYQEGINLLWNEDSANSIILRDAYEYIIYMGSSCAPLKSKGSGTLGGRIKLQGPSSVLELGLTNYHVLEEALPEQPIPFAPVSDQSYGIAVTPSDNDHNAVVKAMQDYKKDLEKKLGQVSENFEYLTEDDPSWENKRDLIQELGIRISSEDSGIRRRKNFPRHIGNIYAASGYRACRTQRYFAEESDHWALDWCLIRVDKSKSISCELQDVPEIPPEIPPPENQPGNAVLGSIENKTEAPPKPQYYLRNGDEVANYCSISAQKNYQVAKRGRTTGWTRGTISAIDSVVRTQDSGKPITKLSTIQKEFLQGRFGGKEVFVHTITGTAKAPQFLEPGDSGSFILLNEDSTHRGSIVGLGFAANDVSSVSYMMPMDLIVQDIEYVTGGKVIDPQNAGEAVPVPDK
;
A
#
# COMPACT_ATOMS: atom_id res chain seq x y z
N MET A 1 22.62 -11.20 -44.02
CA MET A 1 21.90 -10.74 -42.81
C MET A 1 20.52 -10.36 -43.26
N ALA A 2 19.46 -10.93 -42.68
CA ALA A 2 18.10 -10.46 -42.95
C ALA A 2 17.92 -9.11 -42.25
N GLY A 3 17.19 -8.19 -42.87
CA GLY A 3 16.78 -6.95 -42.20
C GLY A 3 15.73 -7.28 -41.16
N ILE A 4 16.15 -7.42 -39.90
CA ILE A 4 15.21 -7.35 -38.78
C ILE A 4 14.93 -5.86 -38.59
N GLU A 5 13.79 -5.41 -39.13
CA GLU A 5 13.16 -4.20 -38.64
C GLU A 5 12.66 -4.54 -37.23
N GLU A 6 13.46 -4.19 -36.22
CA GLU A 6 13.06 -4.36 -34.81
C GLU A 6 11.79 -3.53 -34.58
N GLU A 7 10.74 -4.19 -34.08
CA GLU A 7 9.45 -3.56 -33.84
C GLU A 7 9.60 -2.50 -32.74
N ILE A 8 9.21 -1.26 -33.07
CA ILE A 8 9.23 -0.14 -32.13
C ILE A 8 8.05 -0.27 -31.18
N ASP A 9 8.37 -0.51 -29.91
CA ASP A 9 7.40 -0.55 -28.85
C ASP A 9 6.72 0.80 -28.72
N SER A 10 5.44 0.84 -29.03
CA SER A 10 4.59 2.03 -29.04
C SER A 10 3.28 1.83 -28.28
N ARG A 11 3.21 0.75 -27.48
CA ARG A 11 2.01 0.31 -26.73
C ARG A 11 1.57 1.30 -25.64
N LEU A 12 2.42 2.23 -25.24
CA LEU A 12 2.12 3.35 -24.33
C LEU A 12 2.63 4.65 -24.98
N PRO A 13 1.77 5.67 -25.21
CA PRO A 13 2.20 6.88 -25.92
C PRO A 13 3.38 7.61 -25.29
N TYR A 14 3.40 7.67 -23.95
CA TYR A 14 4.42 8.32 -23.13
C TYR A 14 5.66 7.44 -22.85
N ARG A 15 5.80 6.31 -23.53
CA ARG A 15 6.92 5.36 -23.35
C ARG A 15 7.16 4.54 -24.61
N ILE A 16 8.15 4.96 -25.39
CA ILE A 16 8.54 4.33 -26.65
C ILE A 16 9.84 3.54 -26.48
N GLY A 17 9.99 2.40 -27.15
CA GLY A 17 11.21 1.59 -27.03
C GLY A 17 11.55 0.72 -28.23
N CYS A 18 12.71 0.06 -28.15
CA CYS A 18 13.19 -0.89 -29.15
C CYS A 18 14.16 -1.90 -28.50
N PRO A 19 13.94 -3.22 -28.60
CA PRO A 19 12.71 -3.89 -29.04
C PRO A 19 11.57 -3.72 -28.00
N THR A 20 10.54 -4.56 -28.06
CA THR A 20 9.46 -4.67 -27.07
C THR A 20 9.97 -4.64 -25.62
N LEU A 21 9.53 -3.65 -24.85
CA LEU A 21 9.96 -3.43 -23.46
C LEU A 21 9.15 -4.30 -22.47
N PRO A 22 9.69 -4.58 -21.27
CA PRO A 22 8.89 -5.15 -20.19
C PRO A 22 7.79 -4.17 -19.77
N VAL A 23 6.57 -4.66 -19.51
CA VAL A 23 5.40 -3.85 -19.12
C VAL A 23 5.63 -3.19 -17.76
N LEU A 24 5.07 -1.99 -17.54
CA LEU A 24 5.22 -1.24 -16.28
C LEU A 24 4.50 -1.94 -15.10
N PRO A 25 4.91 -1.73 -13.84
CA PRO A 25 6.13 -1.05 -13.43
C PRO A 25 7.38 -1.90 -13.68
N VAL A 26 8.50 -1.20 -13.85
CA VAL A 26 9.84 -1.79 -13.92
C VAL A 26 10.77 -1.06 -12.94
N GLU A 27 11.61 -1.81 -12.26
CA GLU A 27 12.69 -1.28 -11.45
C GLU A 27 13.81 -0.74 -12.35
N THR A 28 14.32 0.45 -12.03
CA THR A 28 15.59 0.95 -12.54
C THR A 28 16.71 0.50 -11.60
N ARG A 29 17.58 -0.41 -12.05
CA ARG A 29 18.77 -0.82 -11.29
C ARG A 29 20.03 -0.29 -11.98
N THR A 30 20.87 0.44 -11.25
CA THR A 30 22.13 1.00 -11.76
C THR A 30 23.02 -0.09 -12.35
N ALA A 31 23.39 0.04 -13.63
CA ALA A 31 24.34 -0.88 -14.24
C ALA A 31 25.76 -0.63 -13.68
N PRO A 32 26.67 -1.64 -13.68
CA PRO A 32 28.02 -1.46 -13.16
C PRO A 32 28.75 -0.29 -13.84
N GLN A 33 29.55 0.48 -13.09
CA GLN A 33 30.32 1.62 -13.62
C GLN A 33 31.21 1.26 -14.83
N ALA A 34 31.54 -0.03 -14.98
CA ALA A 34 32.23 -0.57 -16.14
C ALA A 34 31.45 -0.45 -17.48
N VAL A 35 30.16 -0.12 -17.51
CA VAL A 35 29.42 0.03 -18.78
C VAL A 35 30.12 1.01 -19.74
N ALA A 36 30.58 2.16 -19.28
CA ALA A 36 31.33 3.10 -20.13
C ALA A 36 32.65 2.52 -20.69
N THR A 37 33.18 1.43 -20.12
CA THR A 37 34.37 0.71 -20.60
C THR A 37 34.06 -0.38 -21.62
N TYR A 38 32.82 -0.87 -21.68
CA TYR A 38 32.35 -1.84 -22.68
C TYR A 38 31.89 -1.19 -23.99
N ILE A 39 31.86 0.14 -24.06
CA ILE A 39 31.29 0.91 -25.18
C ILE A 39 32.39 1.77 -25.84
N PRO A 40 32.98 1.29 -26.95
CA PRO A 40 33.89 2.11 -27.76
C PRO A 40 33.22 3.43 -28.14
N ASN A 41 33.94 4.54 -27.97
CA ASN A 41 33.47 5.88 -28.32
C ASN A 41 32.13 6.31 -27.66
N PHE A 42 31.84 5.85 -26.43
CA PHE A 42 30.62 6.18 -25.67
C PHE A 42 30.12 7.63 -25.84
N ASN A 43 31.00 8.62 -25.62
CA ASN A 43 30.65 10.05 -25.70
C ASN A 43 30.21 10.49 -27.12
N HIS A 44 30.72 9.86 -28.18
CA HIS A 44 30.30 10.13 -29.55
C HIS A 44 28.90 9.58 -29.83
N HIS A 45 28.58 8.39 -29.31
CA HIS A 45 27.23 7.83 -29.39
C HIS A 45 26.22 8.68 -28.60
N VAL A 46 26.57 9.13 -27.38
CA VAL A 46 25.71 10.06 -26.62
C VAL A 46 25.53 11.40 -27.35
N GLY A 47 26.57 11.94 -27.99
CA GLY A 47 26.46 13.13 -28.84
C GLY A 47 25.46 12.94 -29.98
N ASN A 48 25.63 11.87 -30.77
CA ASN A 48 24.74 11.56 -31.88
C ASN A 48 23.28 11.31 -31.44
N ILE A 49 23.06 10.71 -30.25
CA ILE A 49 21.73 10.56 -29.65
C ILE A 49 21.10 11.93 -29.37
N ARG A 50 21.86 12.89 -28.81
CA ARG A 50 21.40 14.26 -28.55
C ARG A 50 21.07 15.01 -29.84
N ASP A 51 21.89 14.85 -30.87
CA ASP A 51 21.63 15.44 -32.19
C ASP A 51 20.32 14.91 -32.79
N ILE A 52 20.05 13.60 -32.66
CA ILE A 52 18.77 12.99 -33.10
C ILE A 52 17.59 13.51 -32.27
N LEU A 53 17.67 13.51 -30.93
CA LEU A 53 16.58 14.02 -30.07
C LEU A 53 16.26 15.49 -30.39
N THR A 54 17.30 16.30 -30.60
CA THR A 54 17.17 17.71 -31.02
C THR A 54 16.49 17.83 -32.39
N ALA A 55 16.86 16.99 -33.37
CA ALA A 55 16.26 17.00 -34.71
C ALA A 55 14.76 16.63 -34.71
N TYR A 56 14.29 15.86 -33.73
CA TYR A 56 12.88 15.53 -33.52
C TYR A 56 12.15 16.46 -32.53
N ASN A 57 12.81 17.53 -32.05
CA ASN A 57 12.29 18.46 -31.04
C ASN A 57 11.85 17.75 -29.74
N ILE A 58 12.72 16.86 -29.22
CA ILE A 58 12.55 16.13 -27.96
C ILE A 58 13.58 16.68 -26.97
N GLU A 59 13.11 17.24 -25.85
CA GLU A 59 13.98 17.83 -24.83
C GLU A 59 14.60 16.74 -23.94
N GLU A 60 15.93 16.67 -23.89
CA GLU A 60 16.66 15.71 -23.05
C GLU A 60 16.73 16.19 -21.59
N TYR A 61 16.24 15.38 -20.66
CA TYR A 61 16.45 15.55 -19.22
C TYR A 61 17.49 14.58 -18.65
N GLY A 62 17.68 13.43 -19.30
CA GLY A 62 18.65 12.43 -18.89
C GLY A 62 18.91 11.39 -19.97
N ILE A 63 20.16 10.93 -20.04
CA ILE A 63 20.61 9.77 -20.81
C ILE A 63 21.41 8.90 -19.86
N SER A 64 20.95 7.67 -19.60
CA SER A 64 21.61 6.76 -18.65
C SER A 64 21.62 5.30 -19.15
N PHE A 65 22.51 4.50 -18.55
CA PHE A 65 22.59 3.07 -18.77
C PHE A 65 22.24 2.32 -17.50
N VAL A 66 21.17 1.54 -17.57
CA VAL A 66 20.50 0.92 -16.43
C VAL A 66 19.95 -0.44 -16.83
N TYR A 67 19.76 -1.33 -15.86
CA TYR A 67 18.91 -2.49 -16.07
C TYR A 67 17.45 -2.09 -15.81
N ARG A 68 16.56 -2.42 -16.75
CA ARG A 68 15.11 -2.21 -16.62
C ARG A 68 14.44 -3.59 -16.57
N VAL A 69 13.91 -3.94 -15.40
CA VAL A 69 13.35 -5.27 -15.11
C VAL A 69 12.07 -5.15 -14.30
N ASN A 70 11.14 -6.09 -14.43
CA ASN A 70 9.97 -6.12 -13.53
C ASN A 70 10.38 -6.44 -12.08
N PRO A 71 9.57 -6.03 -11.08
CA PRO A 71 9.82 -6.32 -9.69
C PRO A 71 10.16 -7.79 -9.42
N GLY A 72 11.20 -8.04 -8.61
CA GLY A 72 11.66 -9.39 -8.26
C GLY A 72 12.50 -10.12 -9.33
N ILE A 73 12.58 -9.62 -10.58
CA ILE A 73 13.43 -10.21 -11.62
C ILE A 73 14.91 -9.89 -11.35
N VAL A 74 15.78 -10.87 -11.61
CA VAL A 74 17.24 -10.68 -11.53
C VAL A 74 17.76 -10.04 -12.84
N PRO A 75 18.44 -8.88 -12.77
CA PRO A 75 19.01 -8.22 -13.95
C PRO A 75 20.16 -9.04 -14.55
N THR A 76 20.31 -8.88 -15.85
CA THR A 76 21.33 -9.51 -16.71
C THR A 76 21.49 -8.64 -17.96
N ASP A 77 22.56 -8.82 -18.73
CA ASP A 77 22.90 -7.93 -19.86
C ASP A 77 21.82 -7.81 -20.94
N ARG A 78 20.92 -8.81 -21.08
CA ARG A 78 19.75 -8.73 -21.97
C ARG A 78 18.72 -7.67 -21.56
N HIS A 79 18.77 -7.23 -20.30
CA HIS A 79 17.91 -6.20 -19.71
C HIS A 79 18.64 -4.84 -19.62
N LEU A 80 19.86 -4.72 -20.16
CA LEU A 80 20.58 -3.45 -20.21
C LEU A 80 19.86 -2.54 -21.21
N THR A 81 19.56 -1.33 -20.75
CA THR A 81 18.73 -0.36 -21.46
C THR A 81 19.44 0.99 -21.49
N LEU A 82 19.49 1.58 -22.68
CA LEU A 82 19.70 3.01 -22.89
C LEU A 82 18.39 3.72 -22.52
N LEU A 83 18.35 4.29 -21.33
CA LEU A 83 17.20 5.04 -20.82
C LEU A 83 17.35 6.52 -21.19
N LEU A 84 16.33 7.07 -21.83
CA LEU A 84 16.21 8.44 -22.30
C LEU A 84 15.01 9.08 -21.60
N GLU A 85 15.22 10.22 -20.95
CA GLU A 85 14.23 10.90 -20.12
C GLU A 85 13.83 12.23 -20.76
N SER A 86 12.52 12.46 -20.94
CA SER A 86 11.93 13.65 -21.59
C SER A 86 10.57 13.98 -20.97
N TRP A 87 9.95 15.11 -21.33
CA TRP A 87 8.51 15.32 -21.13
C TRP A 87 7.73 14.86 -22.36
N TYR A 88 6.66 14.09 -22.14
CA TYR A 88 5.66 13.77 -23.15
C TYR A 88 4.59 14.87 -23.21
N GLU A 89 4.36 15.40 -24.41
CA GLU A 89 3.26 16.29 -24.74
C GLU A 89 2.25 15.55 -25.62
N ASP A 90 0.96 15.90 -25.54
CA ASP A 90 -0.05 15.17 -26.30
C ASP A 90 0.17 15.34 -27.82
N GLY A 91 0.14 14.22 -28.54
CA GLY A 91 0.50 14.16 -29.96
C GLY A 91 2.00 14.08 -30.30
N CYS A 92 2.94 14.05 -29.33
CA CYS A 92 4.38 13.94 -29.64
C CYS A 92 4.88 12.49 -29.87
N GLN A 93 4.00 11.49 -29.74
CA GLN A 93 4.33 10.06 -29.88
C GLN A 93 5.01 9.73 -31.22
N ASP A 94 4.55 10.37 -32.30
CA ASP A 94 5.01 10.12 -33.67
C ASP A 94 6.48 10.53 -33.88
N GLN A 95 6.93 11.56 -33.16
CA GLN A 95 8.31 12.05 -33.11
C GLN A 95 9.18 11.11 -32.29
N TRP A 96 8.67 10.65 -31.13
CA TRP A 96 9.37 9.70 -30.25
C TRP A 96 9.63 8.36 -30.95
N VAL A 97 8.66 7.83 -31.69
CA VAL A 97 8.80 6.62 -32.53
C VAL A 97 9.91 6.78 -33.57
N LYS A 98 9.95 7.92 -34.27
CA LYS A 98 10.97 8.19 -35.30
C LYS A 98 12.37 8.36 -34.70
N ALA A 99 12.47 9.08 -33.57
CA ALA A 99 13.72 9.27 -32.85
C ALA A 99 14.31 7.93 -32.33
N VAL A 100 13.50 7.08 -31.70
CA VAL A 100 13.97 5.77 -31.20
C VAL A 100 14.39 4.85 -32.35
N ALA A 101 13.67 4.85 -33.47
CA ALA A 101 14.04 4.11 -34.67
C ALA A 101 15.36 4.60 -35.30
N GLU A 102 15.62 5.91 -35.29
CA GLU A 102 16.87 6.48 -35.79
C GLU A 102 18.06 6.26 -34.84
N ILE A 103 17.83 6.33 -33.53
CA ILE A 103 18.82 5.94 -32.52
C ILE A 103 19.21 4.48 -32.70
N ARG A 104 18.25 3.54 -32.83
CA ARG A 104 18.55 2.13 -33.15
C ARG A 104 19.38 2.01 -34.43
N ARG A 105 18.99 2.69 -35.50
CA ARG A 105 19.70 2.67 -36.80
C ARG A 105 21.14 3.19 -36.69
N SER A 106 21.41 4.17 -35.83
CA SER A 106 22.76 4.70 -35.58
C SER A 106 23.64 3.81 -34.70
N LEU A 107 23.04 2.95 -33.88
CA LEU A 107 23.74 2.06 -32.94
C LEU A 107 24.10 0.69 -33.54
N ILE A 108 23.28 0.15 -34.47
CA ILE A 108 23.54 -1.13 -35.15
C ILE A 108 24.94 -1.22 -35.78
N PRO A 109 25.48 -0.21 -36.49
CA PRO A 109 26.84 -0.27 -37.08
C PRO A 109 27.98 -0.46 -36.07
N SER A 110 27.80 -0.05 -34.81
CA SER A 110 28.75 -0.28 -33.71
C SER A 110 28.57 -1.64 -33.03
N GLY A 111 27.63 -2.48 -33.49
CA GLY A 111 27.28 -3.74 -32.84
C GLY A 111 26.50 -3.56 -31.52
N ILE A 112 25.79 -2.44 -31.37
CA ILE A 112 25.09 -2.07 -30.14
C ILE A 112 23.61 -2.48 -30.24
N TYR A 113 23.24 -3.52 -29.47
CA TYR A 113 21.91 -4.16 -29.49
C TYR A 113 21.17 -4.11 -28.13
N TRP A 114 21.55 -3.20 -27.22
CA TRP A 114 20.81 -3.00 -25.96
C TRP A 114 19.40 -2.47 -26.23
N ALA A 115 18.50 -2.63 -25.27
CA ALA A 115 17.19 -1.99 -25.34
C ALA A 115 17.33 -0.47 -25.34
N ILE A 116 16.42 0.23 -26.01
CA ILE A 116 16.27 1.69 -25.96
C ILE A 116 14.91 1.95 -25.33
N GLU A 117 14.83 2.87 -24.38
CA GLU A 117 13.58 3.29 -23.73
C GLU A 117 13.55 4.81 -23.60
N LEU A 118 12.65 5.47 -24.33
CA LEU A 118 12.35 6.90 -24.21
C LEU A 118 11.04 7.04 -23.44
N ILE A 119 11.10 7.61 -22.23
CA ILE A 119 9.98 7.64 -21.28
C ILE A 119 9.74 9.04 -20.72
N ASP A 120 8.48 9.34 -20.45
CA ASP A 120 8.10 10.54 -19.71
C ASP A 120 8.67 10.56 -18.28
N ILE A 121 9.31 11.66 -17.92
CA ILE A 121 9.98 11.86 -16.63
C ILE A 121 9.02 11.80 -15.42
N ARG A 122 7.72 12.12 -15.59
CA ARG A 122 6.70 11.87 -14.55
C ARG A 122 6.47 10.37 -14.41
N ALA A 123 6.23 9.66 -15.51
CA ALA A 123 5.98 8.21 -15.48
C ALA A 123 7.17 7.38 -14.97
N LEU A 124 8.39 7.95 -15.00
CA LEU A 124 9.59 7.34 -14.45
C LEU A 124 9.80 7.60 -12.94
N HIS A 125 9.65 8.85 -12.49
CA HIS A 125 10.00 9.26 -11.11
C HIS A 125 8.82 9.58 -10.20
N ARG A 126 7.59 9.62 -10.73
CA ARG A 126 6.36 9.89 -9.98
C ARG A 126 5.35 8.76 -10.20
N TRP A 127 4.78 8.29 -9.11
CA TRP A 127 3.61 7.43 -9.17
C TRP A 127 2.44 8.20 -9.81
N PRO A 128 1.73 7.63 -10.80
CA PRO A 128 0.58 8.27 -11.41
C PRO A 128 -0.44 8.67 -10.34
N HIS A 129 -0.94 9.91 -10.38
CA HIS A 129 -1.90 10.36 -9.38
C HIS A 129 -3.26 9.67 -9.58
N ILE A 130 -3.47 8.59 -8.84
CA ILE A 130 -4.77 7.91 -8.74
C ILE A 130 -5.81 8.76 -8.00
N GLY A 131 -7.07 8.33 -8.04
CA GLY A 131 -8.18 8.80 -7.24
C GLY A 131 -9.31 7.76 -7.25
N PRO A 132 -10.26 7.85 -6.31
CA PRO A 132 -11.39 6.95 -6.27
C PRO A 132 -12.35 7.24 -7.44
N ILE A 133 -13.22 6.27 -7.74
CA ILE A 133 -14.50 6.56 -8.40
C ILE A 133 -15.45 7.09 -7.32
N LEU A 134 -16.21 8.14 -7.64
CA LEU A 134 -17.10 8.86 -6.72
C LEU A 134 -18.56 8.40 -6.89
N SER A 135 -19.40 8.64 -5.88
CA SER A 135 -20.86 8.43 -5.95
C SER A 135 -21.54 9.24 -7.07
N THR A 136 -20.82 10.20 -7.64
CA THR A 136 -21.25 11.09 -8.72
C THR A 136 -20.92 10.55 -10.11
N ASP A 137 -19.99 9.59 -10.24
CA ASP A 137 -19.57 8.95 -11.50
C ASP A 137 -20.55 7.84 -11.95
N ARG A 138 -21.86 8.17 -12.02
CA ARG A 138 -22.94 7.18 -12.21
C ARG A 138 -22.81 6.36 -13.48
N ASP A 139 -22.40 6.98 -14.58
CA ASP A 139 -22.16 6.33 -15.86
C ASP A 139 -20.95 5.37 -15.83
N VAL A 140 -19.97 5.61 -14.95
CA VAL A 140 -18.86 4.68 -14.70
C VAL A 140 -19.31 3.49 -13.86
N ILE A 141 -20.08 3.73 -12.79
CA ILE A 141 -20.58 2.67 -11.89
C ILE A 141 -21.55 1.74 -12.65
N GLU A 142 -22.54 2.30 -13.35
CA GLU A 142 -23.53 1.55 -14.12
C GLU A 142 -22.89 0.88 -15.35
N GLY A 143 -21.99 1.58 -16.05
CA GLY A 143 -21.26 1.05 -17.20
C GLY A 143 -20.37 -0.15 -16.83
N TRP A 144 -19.61 -0.04 -15.73
CA TRP A 144 -18.76 -1.13 -15.24
C TRP A 144 -19.59 -2.34 -14.78
N SER A 145 -20.62 -2.10 -13.95
CA SER A 145 -21.50 -3.16 -13.44
C SER A 145 -22.09 -4.01 -14.58
N LYS A 146 -22.42 -3.37 -15.72
CA LYS A 146 -22.97 -4.04 -16.91
C LYS A 146 -21.94 -4.89 -17.67
N VAL A 147 -20.69 -4.44 -17.80
CA VAL A 147 -19.66 -5.17 -18.58
C VAL A 147 -18.87 -6.20 -17.78
N LEU A 148 -18.94 -6.14 -16.44
CA LEU A 148 -18.12 -6.94 -15.53
C LEU A 148 -18.09 -8.45 -15.82
N PRO A 149 -19.22 -9.14 -16.12
CA PRO A 149 -19.20 -10.58 -16.40
C PRO A 149 -18.42 -10.92 -17.68
N ASP A 150 -18.75 -10.23 -18.79
CA ASP A 150 -18.07 -10.41 -20.08
C ASP A 150 -16.58 -10.04 -20.01
N PHE A 151 -16.24 -9.04 -19.17
CA PHE A 151 -14.85 -8.62 -18.94
C PHE A 151 -14.05 -9.76 -18.28
N PHE A 152 -14.61 -10.41 -17.25
CA PHE A 152 -13.97 -11.58 -16.63
C PHE A 152 -13.84 -12.76 -17.58
N THR A 153 -14.88 -13.09 -18.35
CA THR A 153 -14.82 -14.16 -19.36
C THR A 153 -13.74 -13.88 -20.42
N THR A 154 -13.58 -12.62 -20.84
CA THR A 154 -12.56 -12.20 -21.81
C THR A 154 -11.13 -12.42 -21.29
N ILE A 155 -10.89 -12.29 -19.98
CA ILE A 155 -9.56 -12.48 -19.37
C ILE A 155 -9.42 -13.78 -18.56
N GLU A 156 -10.41 -14.68 -18.58
CA GLU A 156 -10.47 -15.85 -17.68
C GLU A 156 -9.20 -16.71 -17.76
N ASN A 157 -8.68 -16.86 -18.97
CA ASN A 157 -7.49 -17.65 -19.33
C ASN A 157 -6.14 -16.93 -19.07
N ARG A 158 -6.15 -15.77 -18.40
CA ARG A 158 -4.95 -14.97 -18.08
C ARG A 158 -4.54 -15.09 -16.62
N ASN A 159 -3.25 -14.96 -16.35
CA ASN A 159 -2.66 -14.98 -15.01
C ASN A 159 -2.74 -13.59 -14.34
N TRP A 160 -3.95 -13.03 -14.31
CA TRP A 160 -4.24 -11.76 -13.63
C TRP A 160 -4.31 -11.91 -12.11
N VAL A 161 -4.03 -10.82 -11.40
CA VAL A 161 -3.86 -10.72 -9.94
C VAL A 161 -4.94 -9.85 -9.32
N SER A 162 -5.24 -8.71 -9.95
CA SER A 162 -6.31 -7.79 -9.53
C SER A 162 -6.85 -6.99 -10.71
N ILE A 163 -8.09 -6.55 -10.58
CA ILE A 163 -8.71 -5.53 -11.42
C ILE A 163 -9.19 -4.40 -10.50
N ASP A 164 -8.63 -3.21 -10.68
CA ASP A 164 -9.02 -1.99 -9.96
C ASP A 164 -9.68 -1.01 -10.93
N VAL A 165 -10.75 -0.33 -10.52
CA VAL A 165 -11.36 0.76 -11.31
C VAL A 165 -11.21 2.08 -10.56
N LEU A 166 -10.46 3.01 -11.15
CA LEU A 166 -9.99 4.23 -10.50
C LEU A 166 -9.95 5.41 -11.47
N HIS A 167 -9.96 6.62 -10.93
CA HIS A 167 -9.47 7.79 -11.65
C HIS A 167 -7.94 7.74 -11.73
N ARG A 168 -7.35 7.94 -12.92
CA ARG A 168 -5.89 7.93 -13.10
C ARG A 168 -5.42 9.07 -14.00
N GLU A 169 -4.28 9.66 -13.63
CA GLU A 169 -3.54 10.63 -14.45
C GLU A 169 -2.61 9.90 -15.45
N PHE A 170 -2.52 10.42 -16.68
CA PHE A 170 -1.58 9.98 -17.71
C PHE A 170 -0.70 11.16 -18.16
N PRO A 171 0.60 10.95 -18.44
CA PRO A 171 1.45 12.02 -18.98
C PRO A 171 0.86 12.68 -20.22
N GLY A 172 1.06 14.00 -20.32
CA GLY A 172 0.47 14.84 -21.37
C GLY A 172 -0.99 15.25 -21.13
N GLN A 173 -1.70 14.63 -20.16
CA GLN A 173 -3.11 14.90 -19.87
C GLN A 173 -3.28 15.61 -18.52
N SER A 174 -4.07 16.68 -18.49
CA SER A 174 -4.32 17.51 -17.29
C SER A 174 -5.50 17.06 -16.43
N LEU A 175 -6.30 16.10 -16.92
CA LEU A 175 -7.47 15.56 -16.24
C LEU A 175 -7.26 14.07 -15.99
N LYS A 176 -7.58 13.62 -14.77
CA LYS A 176 -7.68 12.20 -14.46
C LYS A 176 -8.87 11.61 -15.21
N ARG A 177 -8.74 10.36 -15.66
CA ARG A 177 -9.82 9.63 -16.35
C ARG A 177 -10.15 8.34 -15.61
N PRO A 178 -11.41 7.90 -15.62
CA PRO A 178 -11.76 6.53 -15.26
C PRO A 178 -10.89 5.55 -16.06
N THR A 179 -10.27 4.61 -15.36
CA THR A 179 -9.35 3.62 -15.93
C THR A 179 -9.59 2.27 -15.26
N VAL A 180 -9.72 1.20 -16.05
CA VAL A 180 -9.61 -0.17 -15.56
C VAL A 180 -8.14 -0.55 -15.53
N ILE A 181 -7.59 -0.75 -14.33
CA ILE A 181 -6.21 -1.18 -14.10
C ILE A 181 -6.22 -2.69 -13.91
N ILE A 182 -5.63 -3.42 -14.85
CA ILE A 182 -5.47 -4.87 -14.79
C ILE A 182 -4.03 -5.15 -14.34
N SER A 183 -3.85 -5.80 -13.20
CA SER A 183 -2.54 -6.28 -12.76
C SER A 183 -2.37 -7.76 -13.07
N ALA A 184 -1.25 -8.18 -13.68
CA ALA A 184 -1.05 -9.57 -14.08
C ALA A 184 0.41 -10.04 -14.02
N ARG A 185 0.60 -11.33 -13.73
CA ARG A 185 1.92 -12.01 -13.72
C ARG A 185 2.41 -12.28 -15.14
N ASP A 186 1.48 -12.53 -16.05
CA ASP A 186 1.74 -12.74 -17.47
C ASP A 186 1.61 -11.46 -18.31
N ALA A 187 1.65 -10.26 -17.71
CA ALA A 187 1.51 -8.98 -18.42
C ALA A 187 2.51 -8.76 -19.58
N ASN A 188 3.65 -9.46 -19.55
CA ASN A 188 4.66 -9.47 -20.61
C ASN A 188 4.35 -10.44 -21.78
N ASP A 189 3.31 -11.27 -21.69
CA ASP A 189 2.83 -12.11 -22.79
C ASP A 189 2.23 -11.21 -23.88
N VAL A 190 2.74 -11.33 -25.11
CA VAL A 190 2.34 -10.50 -26.25
C VAL A 190 0.84 -10.62 -26.55
N THR A 191 0.22 -11.76 -26.22
CA THR A 191 -1.22 -11.98 -26.44
C THR A 191 -2.13 -11.14 -25.53
N TRP A 192 -1.60 -10.46 -24.51
CA TRP A 192 -2.33 -9.37 -23.86
C TRP A 192 -2.60 -8.22 -24.83
N TRP A 193 -1.61 -7.85 -25.65
CA TRP A 193 -1.64 -6.69 -26.53
C TRP A 193 -2.21 -7.02 -27.91
N ASP A 194 -1.90 -8.20 -28.46
CA ASP A 194 -2.37 -8.63 -29.78
C ASP A 194 -3.86 -8.96 -29.80
N THR A 195 -4.41 -9.49 -28.70
CA THR A 195 -5.77 -10.05 -28.67
C THR A 195 -6.61 -9.63 -27.47
N THR A 196 -6.05 -9.64 -26.25
CA THR A 196 -6.86 -9.50 -25.03
C THR A 196 -7.34 -8.05 -24.81
N ILE A 197 -6.43 -7.07 -24.81
CA ILE A 197 -6.76 -5.65 -24.69
C ILE A 197 -7.63 -5.16 -25.87
N PRO A 198 -7.34 -5.53 -27.16
CA PRO A 198 -8.24 -5.23 -28.27
C PRO A 198 -9.67 -5.80 -28.10
N ALA A 199 -9.82 -7.02 -27.58
CA ALA A 199 -11.13 -7.60 -27.30
C ALA A 199 -11.87 -6.85 -26.17
N LEU A 200 -11.16 -6.45 -25.11
CA LEU A 200 -11.73 -5.64 -24.04
C LEU A 200 -12.17 -4.26 -24.53
N HIS A 201 -11.37 -3.58 -25.36
CA HIS A 201 -11.81 -2.31 -25.97
C HIS A 201 -13.04 -2.49 -26.89
N GLN A 202 -13.14 -3.59 -27.62
CA GLN A 202 -14.35 -3.91 -28.40
C GLN A 202 -15.57 -4.16 -27.51
N LEU A 203 -15.42 -4.86 -26.38
CA LEU A 203 -16.48 -5.08 -25.39
C LEU A 203 -16.98 -3.75 -24.79
N LEU A 204 -16.06 -2.86 -24.39
CA LEU A 204 -16.37 -1.53 -23.87
C LEU A 204 -17.09 -0.68 -24.92
N GLN A 205 -16.57 -0.66 -26.15
CA GLN A 205 -17.15 0.09 -27.28
C GLN A 205 -18.56 -0.42 -27.65
N ALA A 206 -18.77 -1.75 -27.69
CA ALA A 206 -20.06 -2.37 -27.96
C ALA A 206 -21.12 -2.02 -26.89
N ASN A 207 -20.68 -1.73 -25.66
CA ASN A 207 -21.52 -1.26 -24.57
C ASN A 207 -21.64 0.27 -24.48
N ASN A 208 -20.99 1.02 -25.39
CA ASN A 208 -20.84 2.49 -25.36
C ASN A 208 -20.21 3.01 -24.05
N PHE A 209 -19.43 2.16 -23.36
CA PHE A 209 -18.77 2.53 -22.11
C PHE A 209 -17.38 3.10 -22.39
N LYS A 210 -17.13 4.35 -21.99
CA LYS A 210 -15.89 5.09 -22.26
C LYS A 210 -15.00 5.07 -21.03
N ILE A 211 -14.08 4.11 -21.00
CA ILE A 211 -13.09 3.95 -19.92
C ILE A 211 -11.75 3.52 -20.52
N ASP A 212 -10.65 4.07 -19.99
CA ASP A 212 -9.30 3.68 -20.42
C ASP A 212 -8.90 2.33 -19.81
N ILE A 213 -7.97 1.59 -20.43
CA ILE A 213 -7.41 0.33 -19.88
C ILE A 213 -5.91 0.52 -19.64
N SER A 214 -5.42 0.06 -18.50
CA SER A 214 -3.97 -0.05 -18.23
C SER A 214 -3.62 -1.44 -17.71
N LEU A 215 -2.80 -2.17 -18.46
CA LEU A 215 -2.17 -3.40 -18.00
C LEU A 215 -0.88 -3.08 -17.23
N LEU A 216 -0.71 -3.68 -16.06
CA LEU A 216 0.48 -3.60 -15.22
C LEU A 216 1.02 -4.99 -14.87
N TYR A 217 2.35 -5.10 -14.69
CA TYR A 217 2.98 -6.29 -14.13
C TYR A 217 2.80 -6.34 -12.61
N GLN A 218 2.33 -7.47 -12.08
CA GLN A 218 2.32 -7.72 -10.64
C GLN A 218 2.42 -9.23 -10.36
N GLU A 219 3.24 -9.63 -9.39
CA GLU A 219 3.37 -11.05 -9.00
C GLU A 219 2.28 -11.49 -8.00
N GLY A 220 1.76 -10.57 -7.19
CA GLY A 220 0.73 -10.81 -6.20
C GLY A 220 0.34 -9.55 -5.44
N ILE A 221 -0.82 -9.58 -4.79
CA ILE A 221 -1.18 -8.54 -3.81
C ILE A 221 -0.26 -8.60 -2.59
N ASN A 222 0.07 -7.43 -2.04
CA ASN A 222 0.84 -7.33 -0.81
C ASN A 222 -0.13 -7.48 0.37
N LEU A 223 0.09 -8.45 1.27
CA LEU A 223 -0.77 -8.64 2.46
C LEU A 223 -0.36 -7.76 3.65
N LEU A 224 0.66 -6.90 3.50
CA LEU A 224 0.99 -5.86 4.47
C LEU A 224 1.24 -6.36 5.91
N TRP A 225 1.75 -7.58 6.04
CA TRP A 225 2.54 -8.03 7.19
C TRP A 225 4.02 -7.77 6.83
N ASN A 226 4.79 -7.14 7.72
CA ASN A 226 6.22 -6.90 7.53
C ASN A 226 7.13 -7.70 8.50
N GLU A 227 8.35 -8.06 8.05
CA GLU A 227 9.48 -8.42 8.93
C GLU A 227 10.24 -7.17 9.45
N ASP A 228 10.01 -5.97 8.91
CA ASP A 228 10.59 -4.74 9.46
C ASP A 228 9.87 -4.25 10.74
N SER A 229 10.67 -3.70 11.66
CA SER A 229 10.20 -3.02 12.87
C SER A 229 9.38 -1.77 12.55
N ALA A 230 8.28 -1.56 13.25
CA ALA A 230 7.51 -0.32 13.19
C ALA A 230 8.30 0.89 13.71
N ASN A 231 7.80 2.09 13.38
CA ASN A 231 8.34 3.34 13.88
C ASN A 231 8.29 3.38 15.42
N SER A 232 9.46 3.55 16.06
CA SER A 232 9.61 3.51 17.52
C SER A 232 8.79 4.54 18.28
N ILE A 233 8.36 5.62 17.60
CA ILE A 233 7.46 6.64 18.15
C ILE A 233 6.08 6.06 18.48
N ILE A 234 5.53 5.20 17.61
CA ILE A 234 4.18 4.61 17.75
C ILE A 234 4.15 3.56 18.87
N LEU A 235 5.28 2.92 19.14
CA LEU A 235 5.39 1.83 20.12
C LEU A 235 5.61 2.31 21.56
N ARG A 236 5.51 3.61 21.84
CA ARG A 236 5.76 4.17 23.18
C ARG A 236 4.80 3.60 24.23
N ASP A 237 3.52 3.50 23.86
CA ASP A 237 2.40 3.18 24.74
C ASP A 237 1.98 1.69 24.63
N ALA A 238 2.67 0.90 23.80
CA ALA A 238 2.48 -0.56 23.68
C ALA A 238 2.87 -1.36 24.95
N TYR A 239 3.31 -0.68 26.01
CA TYR A 239 3.75 -1.26 27.29
C TYR A 239 2.77 -0.93 28.44
N GLU A 240 1.47 -0.86 28.10
CA GLU A 240 0.35 -0.63 29.02
C GLU A 240 -0.55 -1.88 29.15
N TYR A 241 -1.35 -1.93 30.22
CA TYR A 241 -2.34 -3.00 30.44
C TYR A 241 -3.62 -2.79 29.61
N ILE A 242 -3.89 -1.55 29.22
CA ILE A 242 -4.89 -1.18 28.23
C ILE A 242 -4.20 -1.24 26.86
N ILE A 243 -4.76 -1.99 25.92
CA ILE A 243 -4.27 -2.10 24.54
C ILE A 243 -5.17 -1.22 23.67
N TYR A 244 -4.60 -0.37 22.83
CA TYR A 244 -5.37 0.53 21.95
C TYR A 244 -5.43 -0.01 20.50
N MET A 245 -6.45 0.38 19.74
CA MET A 245 -6.46 0.21 18.28
C MET A 245 -5.15 0.72 17.68
N GLY A 246 -4.60 0.01 16.69
CA GLY A 246 -3.32 0.36 16.05
C GLY A 246 -2.11 -0.27 16.73
N SER A 247 -2.28 -0.96 17.86
CA SER A 247 -1.19 -1.65 18.56
C SER A 247 -0.60 -2.78 17.70
N SER A 248 0.72 -2.93 17.77
CA SER A 248 1.43 -4.09 17.22
C SER A 248 0.90 -5.41 17.80
N CYS A 249 0.65 -6.41 16.94
CA CYS A 249 0.41 -7.78 17.37
C CYS A 249 1.03 -8.82 16.41
N ALA A 250 1.36 -9.98 16.97
CA ALA A 250 1.90 -11.15 16.27
C ALA A 250 1.77 -12.42 17.15
N PRO A 251 2.02 -13.63 16.59
CA PRO A 251 2.33 -14.81 17.38
C PRO A 251 3.59 -14.64 18.23
N LEU A 252 3.63 -15.27 19.40
CA LEU A 252 4.84 -15.39 20.21
C LEU A 252 5.96 -16.07 19.40
N LYS A 253 7.16 -15.47 19.34
CA LYS A 253 8.32 -15.84 18.51
C LYS A 253 8.17 -15.66 17.00
N SER A 254 7.08 -15.07 16.52
CA SER A 254 7.02 -14.63 15.13
C SER A 254 8.08 -13.55 14.87
N LYS A 255 8.67 -13.57 13.67
CA LYS A 255 9.39 -12.39 13.15
C LYS A 255 8.43 -11.30 12.67
N GLY A 256 7.21 -11.70 12.36
CA GLY A 256 6.18 -10.87 11.78
C GLY A 256 5.52 -9.92 12.75
N SER A 257 4.75 -9.01 12.17
CA SER A 257 3.77 -8.21 12.89
C SER A 257 2.73 -7.64 11.94
N GLY A 258 1.50 -7.58 12.44
CA GLY A 258 0.44 -6.72 11.93
C GLY A 258 -0.10 -5.81 13.04
N THR A 259 -1.29 -5.28 12.80
CA THR A 259 -2.05 -4.36 13.65
C THR A 259 -3.20 -5.09 14.35
N LEU A 260 -3.38 -4.84 15.65
CA LEU A 260 -4.60 -5.15 16.36
C LEU A 260 -5.63 -4.05 16.08
N GLY A 261 -6.72 -4.42 15.40
CA GLY A 261 -7.77 -3.50 14.98
C GLY A 261 -8.58 -2.95 16.15
N GLY A 262 -8.97 -3.81 17.09
CA GLY A 262 -9.70 -3.37 18.28
C GLY A 262 -10.47 -4.48 18.99
N ARG A 263 -11.43 -4.06 19.83
CA ARG A 263 -12.24 -4.94 20.68
C ARG A 263 -13.45 -5.50 19.92
N ILE A 264 -13.77 -6.75 20.19
CA ILE A 264 -15.06 -7.39 19.92
C ILE A 264 -15.55 -8.01 21.24
N LYS A 265 -16.82 -7.84 21.60
CA LYS A 265 -17.47 -8.64 22.65
C LYS A 265 -18.46 -9.63 22.05
N LEU A 266 -18.24 -10.90 22.34
CA LEU A 266 -19.04 -12.02 21.85
C LEU A 266 -19.88 -12.59 22.98
N GLN A 267 -21.21 -12.50 22.86
CA GLN A 267 -22.17 -13.16 23.74
C GLN A 267 -22.33 -14.62 23.32
N GLY A 268 -21.73 -15.52 24.11
CA GLY A 268 -22.02 -16.96 24.04
C GLY A 268 -23.20 -17.36 24.94
N PRO A 269 -23.58 -18.65 24.99
CA PRO A 269 -24.75 -19.13 25.75
C PRO A 269 -24.69 -18.89 27.27
N SER A 270 -23.49 -18.71 27.84
CA SER A 270 -23.27 -18.65 29.30
C SER A 270 -22.38 -17.50 29.76
N SER A 271 -21.77 -16.74 28.83
CA SER A 271 -20.84 -15.65 29.15
C SER A 271 -20.65 -14.69 27.97
N VAL A 272 -20.23 -13.47 28.28
CA VAL A 272 -19.64 -12.54 27.31
C VAL A 272 -18.13 -12.74 27.33
N LEU A 273 -17.50 -12.86 26.16
CA LEU A 273 -16.06 -12.88 25.98
C LEU A 273 -15.60 -11.54 25.41
N GLU A 274 -14.56 -10.94 26.01
CA GLU A 274 -13.81 -9.84 25.38
C GLU A 274 -12.69 -10.43 24.52
N LEU A 275 -12.69 -10.05 23.24
CA LEU A 275 -11.80 -10.54 22.20
C LEU A 275 -11.12 -9.36 21.50
N GLY A 276 -9.89 -9.56 21.03
CA GLY A 276 -9.22 -8.67 20.09
C GLY A 276 -9.34 -9.18 18.65
N LEU A 277 -9.55 -8.28 17.69
CA LEU A 277 -9.69 -8.61 16.28
C LEU A 277 -8.48 -8.10 15.46
N THR A 278 -7.94 -8.97 14.60
CA THR A 278 -6.93 -8.68 13.58
C THR A 278 -7.16 -9.62 12.39
N ASN A 279 -6.26 -9.65 11.40
CA ASN A 279 -6.38 -10.57 10.27
C ASN A 279 -5.90 -11.99 10.62
N TYR A 280 -6.34 -13.00 9.85
CA TYR A 280 -5.87 -14.37 10.04
C TYR A 280 -4.40 -14.52 9.67
N HIS A 281 -3.96 -13.95 8.53
CA HIS A 281 -2.55 -14.03 8.13
C HIS A 281 -1.59 -13.40 9.16
N VAL A 282 -2.03 -12.39 9.91
CA VAL A 282 -1.21 -11.74 10.95
C VAL A 282 -0.87 -12.71 12.10
N LEU A 283 -1.65 -13.77 12.29
CA LEU A 283 -1.46 -14.76 13.35
C LEU A 283 -1.25 -16.21 12.85
N GLU A 284 -1.14 -16.43 11.53
CA GLU A 284 -1.22 -17.79 10.96
C GLU A 284 -0.05 -18.72 11.37
N GLU A 285 1.14 -18.19 11.65
CA GLU A 285 2.30 -19.00 12.12
C GLU A 285 2.05 -19.71 13.46
N ALA A 286 1.09 -19.27 14.26
CA ALA A 286 0.69 -19.96 15.48
C ALA A 286 -0.35 -21.06 15.24
N LEU A 287 -1.08 -21.03 14.13
CA LEU A 287 -2.24 -21.88 13.91
C LEU A 287 -1.82 -23.25 13.36
N PRO A 288 -2.41 -24.35 13.87
CA PRO A 288 -2.07 -25.69 13.41
C PRO A 288 -2.63 -25.96 12.00
N GLU A 289 -2.00 -26.88 11.26
CA GLU A 289 -2.55 -27.42 10.01
C GLU A 289 -3.87 -28.17 10.30
N GLN A 290 -5.00 -27.47 10.15
CA GLN A 290 -6.35 -27.95 10.42
C GLN A 290 -7.34 -27.45 9.35
N PRO A 291 -8.48 -28.14 9.16
CA PRO A 291 -9.53 -27.68 8.26
C PRO A 291 -10.07 -26.31 8.67
N ILE A 292 -10.12 -25.40 7.69
CA ILE A 292 -10.59 -24.02 7.83
C ILE A 292 -12.14 -23.99 7.72
N PRO A 293 -12.88 -23.22 8.55
CA PRO A 293 -12.44 -22.26 9.57
C PRO A 293 -12.11 -22.87 10.94
N PHE A 294 -11.34 -22.11 11.72
CA PHE A 294 -10.97 -22.44 13.10
C PHE A 294 -12.10 -22.02 14.04
N ALA A 295 -13.04 -22.92 14.29
CA ALA A 295 -14.13 -22.73 15.26
C ALA A 295 -13.62 -22.90 16.72
N PRO A 296 -14.19 -22.21 17.72
CA PRO A 296 -13.68 -22.25 19.08
C PRO A 296 -13.93 -23.60 19.77
N VAL A 297 -12.87 -24.25 20.23
CA VAL A 297 -12.91 -25.49 21.02
C VAL A 297 -12.72 -25.16 22.51
N SER A 298 -13.51 -25.77 23.39
CA SER A 298 -13.61 -25.39 24.81
C SER A 298 -12.28 -25.42 25.58
N ASP A 299 -11.41 -26.37 25.26
CA ASP A 299 -10.21 -26.72 26.01
C ASP A 299 -8.91 -26.57 25.21
N GLN A 300 -8.99 -26.09 23.96
CA GLN A 300 -7.82 -25.88 23.10
C GLN A 300 -7.55 -24.38 22.90
N SER A 301 -6.34 -23.95 23.25
CA SER A 301 -5.75 -22.74 22.65
C SER A 301 -5.15 -23.11 21.31
N TYR A 302 -5.41 -22.32 20.28
CA TYR A 302 -4.73 -22.48 19.01
C TYR A 302 -3.31 -21.91 19.01
N GLY A 303 -3.02 -20.94 19.89
CA GLY A 303 -1.71 -20.29 19.96
C GLY A 303 -1.71 -19.04 20.82
N ILE A 304 -0.53 -18.43 20.98
CA ILE A 304 -0.28 -17.31 21.91
C ILE A 304 0.00 -16.03 21.13
N ALA A 305 -0.80 -14.98 21.35
CA ALA A 305 -0.62 -13.67 20.74
C ALA A 305 0.04 -12.67 21.71
N VAL A 306 0.89 -11.78 21.18
CA VAL A 306 1.67 -10.80 21.96
C VAL A 306 1.56 -9.37 21.42
N THR A 307 1.58 -8.39 22.33
CA THR A 307 1.68 -6.95 22.04
C THR A 307 2.74 -6.30 22.95
N PRO A 308 3.66 -5.48 22.39
CA PRO A 308 4.01 -5.46 20.97
C PRO A 308 4.51 -6.84 20.50
N SER A 309 4.60 -7.03 19.18
CA SER A 309 5.23 -8.20 18.55
C SER A 309 6.66 -8.43 19.08
N ASP A 310 7.20 -9.63 18.92
CA ASP A 310 8.58 -9.92 19.33
C ASP A 310 9.59 -9.04 18.55
N ASN A 311 9.32 -8.78 17.28
CA ASN A 311 10.11 -7.89 16.43
C ASN A 311 10.11 -6.44 16.93
N ASP A 312 8.92 -5.84 17.11
CA ASP A 312 8.74 -4.47 17.58
C ASP A 312 9.27 -4.27 19.02
N HIS A 313 9.09 -5.28 19.86
CA HIS A 313 9.69 -5.32 21.20
C HIS A 313 11.22 -5.22 21.13
N ASN A 314 11.85 -6.10 20.32
CA ASN A 314 13.30 -6.14 20.16
C ASN A 314 13.84 -4.84 19.56
N ALA A 315 13.13 -4.25 18.59
CA ALA A 315 13.49 -2.99 17.95
C ALA A 315 13.47 -1.80 18.93
N VAL A 316 12.39 -1.65 19.72
CA VAL A 316 12.30 -0.60 20.76
C VAL A 316 13.38 -0.79 21.82
N VAL A 317 13.55 -2.02 22.30
CA VAL A 317 14.57 -2.35 23.31
C VAL A 317 15.99 -2.06 22.78
N LYS A 318 16.27 -2.41 21.52
CA LYS A 318 17.55 -2.08 20.86
C LYS A 318 17.74 -0.57 20.72
N ALA A 319 16.74 0.16 20.23
CA ALA A 319 16.81 1.60 20.05
C ALA A 319 17.09 2.34 21.38
N MET A 320 16.47 1.90 22.48
CA MET A 320 16.79 2.42 23.82
C MET A 320 18.22 2.06 24.26
N GLN A 321 18.69 0.84 23.99
CA GLN A 321 20.06 0.44 24.33
C GLN A 321 21.12 1.23 23.53
N ASP A 322 20.86 1.51 22.25
CA ASP A 322 21.73 2.33 21.41
C ASP A 322 21.72 3.80 21.88
N TYR A 323 20.54 4.38 22.17
CA TYR A 323 20.44 5.74 22.73
C TYR A 323 21.13 5.86 24.09
N LYS A 324 20.96 4.88 24.99
CA LYS A 324 21.66 4.82 26.27
C LYS A 324 23.18 4.80 26.07
N LYS A 325 23.68 4.02 25.11
CA LYS A 325 25.11 3.94 24.76
C LYS A 325 25.66 5.27 24.24
N ASP A 326 24.88 6.03 23.47
CA ASP A 326 25.28 7.38 23.04
C ASP A 326 25.28 8.38 24.21
N LEU A 327 24.36 8.25 25.18
CA LEU A 327 24.43 9.02 26.43
C LEU A 327 25.65 8.63 27.28
N GLU A 328 25.96 7.34 27.43
CA GLU A 328 27.15 6.83 28.13
C GLU A 328 28.45 7.35 27.47
N LYS A 329 28.52 7.34 26.14
CA LYS A 329 29.63 7.93 25.38
C LYS A 329 29.75 9.44 25.59
N LYS A 330 28.63 10.18 25.54
CA LYS A 330 28.62 11.62 25.79
C LYS A 330 29.03 11.95 27.23
N LEU A 331 28.60 11.15 28.21
CA LEU A 331 29.03 11.29 29.59
C LEU A 331 30.54 11.10 29.73
N GLY A 332 31.11 10.05 29.14
CA GLY A 332 32.57 9.83 29.11
C GLY A 332 33.32 11.05 28.56
N GLN A 333 32.88 11.56 27.40
CA GLN A 333 33.47 12.76 26.78
C GLN A 333 33.37 14.02 27.65
N VAL A 334 32.27 14.23 28.38
CA VAL A 334 32.14 15.39 29.29
C VAL A 334 32.99 15.21 30.55
N SER A 335 33.07 13.99 31.10
CA SER A 335 33.91 13.66 32.27
C SER A 335 35.40 13.79 31.97
N GLU A 336 35.90 13.27 30.85
CA GLU A 336 37.27 13.48 30.38
C GLU A 336 37.59 14.99 30.26
N ASN A 337 36.64 15.79 29.78
CA ASN A 337 36.76 17.24 29.71
C ASN A 337 36.54 17.97 31.06
N PHE A 338 36.19 17.26 32.13
CA PHE A 338 35.95 17.82 33.47
C PHE A 338 37.14 17.58 34.42
N GLU A 339 37.89 16.48 34.25
CA GLU A 339 39.12 16.19 35.01
C GLU A 339 40.21 17.27 34.88
N TYR A 340 40.14 18.11 33.85
CA TYR A 340 41.08 19.22 33.60
C TYR A 340 40.60 20.60 34.11
N LEU A 341 39.44 20.70 34.76
CA LEU A 341 38.94 21.98 35.32
C LEU A 341 39.18 22.09 36.83
N THR A 342 39.38 23.32 37.33
CA THR A 342 39.28 23.63 38.77
C THR A 342 37.91 24.24 39.10
N GLU A 343 37.59 24.38 40.39
CA GLU A 343 36.35 25.05 40.84
C GLU A 343 36.33 26.55 40.45
N ASP A 344 37.48 27.15 40.13
CA ASP A 344 37.60 28.53 39.63
C ASP A 344 37.25 28.68 38.13
N ASP A 345 37.13 27.59 37.37
CA ASP A 345 36.83 27.64 35.94
C ASP A 345 35.37 28.07 35.68
N PRO A 346 35.10 29.10 34.86
CA PRO A 346 33.73 29.56 34.53
C PRO A 346 32.82 28.53 33.83
N SER A 347 33.33 27.33 33.54
CA SER A 347 32.56 26.21 32.96
C SER A 347 32.39 25.02 33.91
N TRP A 348 32.92 25.08 35.14
CA TRP A 348 32.93 23.96 36.09
C TRP A 348 31.51 23.53 36.50
N GLU A 349 30.70 24.46 37.04
CA GLU A 349 29.32 24.16 37.46
C GLU A 349 28.49 23.62 36.28
N ASN A 350 28.58 24.28 35.11
CA ASN A 350 27.89 23.88 33.89
C ASN A 350 28.25 22.45 33.44
N LYS A 351 29.52 22.03 33.53
CA LYS A 351 29.93 20.65 33.22
C LYS A 351 29.50 19.67 34.30
N ARG A 352 29.62 20.02 35.58
CA ARG A 352 29.21 19.17 36.71
C ARG A 352 27.71 18.85 36.64
N ASP A 353 26.89 19.85 36.38
CA ASP A 353 25.44 19.68 36.32
C ASP A 353 25.01 18.93 35.05
N LEU A 354 25.73 19.10 33.93
CA LEU A 354 25.56 18.26 32.73
C LEU A 354 25.97 16.79 32.98
N ILE A 355 27.04 16.53 33.74
CA ILE A 355 27.44 15.17 34.16
C ILE A 355 26.33 14.54 35.02
N GLN A 356 25.79 15.28 35.98
CA GLN A 356 24.69 14.83 36.83
C GLN A 356 23.41 14.57 36.00
N GLU A 357 23.07 15.46 35.06
CA GLU A 357 21.93 15.30 34.16
C GLU A 357 22.07 14.03 33.29
N LEU A 358 23.23 13.82 32.68
CA LEU A 358 23.52 12.63 31.87
C LEU A 358 23.45 11.35 32.72
N GLY A 359 23.99 11.35 33.94
CA GLY A 359 23.88 10.21 34.86
C GLY A 359 22.43 9.88 35.24
N ILE A 360 21.59 10.89 35.49
CA ILE A 360 20.16 10.72 35.74
C ILE A 360 19.44 10.16 34.49
N ARG A 361 19.71 10.71 33.30
CA ARG A 361 19.15 10.23 32.03
C ARG A 361 19.53 8.76 31.76
N ILE A 362 20.80 8.39 31.90
CA ILE A 362 21.29 7.00 31.73
C ILE A 362 20.61 6.04 32.72
N SER A 363 20.40 6.47 33.97
CA SER A 363 19.70 5.68 35.00
C SER A 363 18.21 5.50 34.69
N SER A 364 17.57 6.53 34.12
CA SER A 364 16.19 6.49 33.62
C SER A 364 16.06 5.51 32.43
N GLU A 365 16.97 5.59 31.46
CA GLU A 365 16.97 4.68 30.30
C GLU A 365 17.20 3.22 30.71
N ASP A 366 18.16 2.93 31.61
CA ASP A 366 18.39 1.56 32.09
C ASP A 366 17.15 1.00 32.82
N SER A 367 16.47 1.84 33.61
CA SER A 367 15.21 1.50 34.28
C SER A 367 14.07 1.25 33.26
N GLY A 368 13.98 2.06 32.21
CA GLY A 368 13.02 1.90 31.12
C GLY A 368 13.27 0.63 30.29
N ILE A 369 14.53 0.31 29.99
CA ILE A 369 14.94 -0.92 29.31
C ILE A 369 14.57 -2.15 30.15
N ARG A 370 14.88 -2.14 31.47
CA ARG A 370 14.48 -3.22 32.40
C ARG A 370 12.97 -3.38 32.47
N ARG A 371 12.21 -2.28 32.60
CA ARG A 371 10.74 -2.32 32.62
C ARG A 371 10.17 -2.92 31.33
N ARG A 372 10.67 -2.53 30.16
CA ARG A 372 10.20 -3.04 28.87
C ARG A 372 10.56 -4.50 28.65
N LYS A 373 11.82 -4.91 28.90
CA LYS A 373 12.26 -6.32 28.79
C LYS A 373 11.46 -7.30 29.65
N ASN A 374 11.01 -6.85 30.83
CA ASN A 374 10.24 -7.66 31.78
C ASN A 374 8.71 -7.46 31.68
N PHE A 375 8.22 -6.73 30.68
CA PHE A 375 6.79 -6.43 30.55
C PHE A 375 6.00 -7.66 30.06
N PRO A 376 4.84 -8.00 30.65
CA PRO A 376 4.01 -9.12 30.20
C PRO A 376 3.34 -8.82 28.85
N ARG A 377 4.03 -9.13 27.75
CA ARG A 377 3.54 -8.87 26.38
C ARG A 377 2.39 -9.77 25.92
N HIS A 378 2.12 -10.88 26.61
CA HIS A 378 0.95 -11.74 26.32
C HIS A 378 -0.35 -10.92 26.21
N ILE A 379 -1.05 -10.99 25.09
CA ILE A 379 -2.42 -10.45 24.94
C ILE A 379 -3.41 -11.47 25.51
N GLY A 380 -3.19 -12.74 25.17
CA GLY A 380 -4.16 -13.80 25.31
C GLY A 380 -3.97 -14.87 24.24
N ASN A 381 -4.94 -15.78 24.17
CA ASN A 381 -4.87 -16.98 23.33
C ASN A 381 -5.73 -16.82 22.07
N ILE A 382 -5.29 -17.37 20.93
CA ILE A 382 -6.09 -17.40 19.71
C ILE A 382 -7.32 -18.28 19.92
N TYR A 383 -8.50 -17.73 19.62
CA TYR A 383 -9.80 -18.27 19.98
C TYR A 383 -10.56 -18.87 18.78
N ALA A 384 -10.61 -18.13 17.69
CA ALA A 384 -11.27 -18.54 16.44
C ALA A 384 -10.73 -17.72 15.27
N ALA A 385 -10.78 -18.25 14.05
CA ALA A 385 -10.31 -17.54 12.85
C ALA A 385 -10.99 -18.03 11.57
N SER A 386 -11.09 -17.14 10.57
CA SER A 386 -11.74 -17.47 9.30
C SER A 386 -10.92 -18.39 8.41
N GLY A 387 -9.58 -18.26 8.45
CA GLY A 387 -8.69 -18.63 7.33
C GLY A 387 -9.04 -17.86 6.05
N TYR A 388 -8.32 -18.10 4.95
CA TYR A 388 -8.65 -17.46 3.66
C TYR A 388 -9.90 -18.07 3.05
N ARG A 389 -11.06 -17.44 3.24
CA ARG A 389 -12.34 -17.90 2.69
C ARG A 389 -13.02 -16.85 1.81
N ALA A 390 -13.84 -17.33 0.89
CA ALA A 390 -14.78 -16.51 0.14
C ALA A 390 -16.18 -16.64 0.76
N CYS A 391 -16.83 -15.52 1.08
CA CYS A 391 -18.18 -15.46 1.63
C CYS A 391 -19.22 -15.14 0.54
N ARG A 392 -20.39 -15.76 0.61
CA ARG A 392 -21.54 -15.47 -0.27
C ARG A 392 -22.43 -14.41 0.36
N THR A 393 -22.78 -13.37 -0.39
CA THR A 393 -23.70 -12.33 0.07
C THR A 393 -24.46 -11.68 -1.08
N GLN A 394 -25.80 -11.68 -0.97
CA GLN A 394 -26.71 -11.03 -1.92
C GLN A 394 -26.75 -9.50 -1.75
N ARG A 395 -25.99 -8.95 -0.80
CA ARG A 395 -26.10 -7.55 -0.39
C ARG A 395 -25.37 -6.57 -1.32
N TYR A 396 -24.26 -7.02 -1.92
CA TYR A 396 -23.28 -6.09 -2.50
C TYR A 396 -23.41 -5.90 -4.02
N PHE A 397 -23.81 -6.93 -4.78
CA PHE A 397 -24.28 -6.80 -6.17
C PHE A 397 -25.42 -7.79 -6.44
N ALA A 398 -26.22 -7.53 -7.48
CA ALA A 398 -27.49 -8.21 -7.72
C ALA A 398 -27.39 -9.55 -8.50
N GLU A 399 -26.27 -9.83 -9.17
CA GLU A 399 -26.15 -10.93 -10.12
C GLU A 399 -24.91 -11.82 -9.84
N GLU A 400 -25.19 -13.02 -9.29
CA GLU A 400 -24.43 -14.29 -9.22
C GLU A 400 -22.96 -14.33 -8.73
N SER A 401 -22.25 -13.21 -8.60
CA SER A 401 -20.82 -13.13 -8.26
C SER A 401 -20.53 -13.18 -6.74
N ASP A 402 -21.03 -14.23 -6.08
CA ASP A 402 -21.09 -14.41 -4.62
C ASP A 402 -19.73 -14.66 -3.87
N HIS A 403 -18.65 -13.91 -4.08
CA HIS A 403 -17.36 -14.22 -3.42
C HIS A 403 -16.64 -13.00 -2.82
N TRP A 404 -16.87 -12.72 -1.53
CA TRP A 404 -16.17 -11.67 -0.78
C TRP A 404 -15.03 -12.22 0.08
N ALA A 405 -13.90 -11.52 0.16
CA ALA A 405 -12.75 -11.96 0.95
C ALA A 405 -13.02 -12.01 2.47
N LEU A 406 -12.53 -13.06 3.13
CA LEU A 406 -12.48 -13.21 4.59
C LEU A 406 -11.09 -13.71 5.02
N ASP A 407 -10.49 -13.01 5.98
CA ASP A 407 -9.14 -13.20 6.51
C ASP A 407 -9.06 -12.56 7.91
N TRP A 408 -9.89 -13.01 8.86
CA TRP A 408 -9.98 -12.48 10.23
C TRP A 408 -9.57 -13.50 11.31
N CYS A 409 -9.07 -13.01 12.45
CA CYS A 409 -8.74 -13.82 13.61
C CYS A 409 -9.05 -13.12 14.94
N LEU A 410 -9.55 -13.89 15.92
CA LEU A 410 -9.94 -13.43 17.24
C LEU A 410 -8.98 -13.94 18.33
N ILE A 411 -8.50 -13.03 19.17
CA ILE A 411 -7.67 -13.31 20.35
C ILE A 411 -8.56 -13.19 21.59
N ARG A 412 -8.70 -14.24 22.39
CA ARG A 412 -9.33 -14.16 23.72
C ARG A 412 -8.37 -13.50 24.70
N VAL A 413 -8.71 -12.27 25.12
CA VAL A 413 -7.85 -11.41 25.94
C VAL A 413 -7.69 -11.98 27.36
N ASP A 414 -6.48 -11.91 27.91
CA ASP A 414 -6.18 -12.25 29.30
C ASP A 414 -6.89 -11.29 30.26
N LYS A 415 -7.42 -11.81 31.39
CA LYS A 415 -8.16 -11.03 32.40
C LYS A 415 -7.34 -9.92 33.10
N SER A 416 -6.04 -9.85 32.85
CA SER A 416 -5.12 -8.81 33.34
C SER A 416 -4.97 -7.63 32.36
N LYS A 417 -5.63 -7.69 31.19
CA LYS A 417 -5.62 -6.67 30.14
C LYS A 417 -7.04 -6.37 29.66
N SER A 418 -7.19 -5.29 28.91
CA SER A 418 -8.40 -4.93 28.19
C SER A 418 -8.04 -4.24 26.87
N ILE A 419 -9.00 -4.18 25.94
CA ILE A 419 -8.84 -3.41 24.71
C ILE A 419 -9.72 -2.15 24.77
N SER A 420 -9.09 -0.99 24.60
CA SER A 420 -9.79 0.29 24.52
C SER A 420 -10.43 0.48 23.14
N CYS A 421 -11.63 1.03 23.13
CA CYS A 421 -12.27 1.57 21.92
C CYS A 421 -12.08 3.09 21.78
N GLU A 422 -11.38 3.75 22.72
CA GLU A 422 -11.15 5.19 22.69
C GLU A 422 -10.08 5.56 21.64
N LEU A 423 -10.37 6.55 20.81
CA LEU A 423 -9.41 7.10 19.86
C LEU A 423 -8.35 7.95 20.56
N GLN A 424 -7.08 7.72 20.19
CA GLN A 424 -5.92 8.45 20.69
C GLN A 424 -4.97 8.85 19.55
N ASP A 425 -4.21 9.90 19.80
CA ASP A 425 -3.24 10.54 18.87
C ASP A 425 -3.82 10.86 17.48
N VAL A 426 -5.14 11.06 17.39
CA VAL A 426 -5.81 11.52 16.17
C VAL A 426 -5.20 12.87 15.80
N PRO A 427 -4.59 13.01 14.60
CA PRO A 427 -3.97 14.27 14.21
C PRO A 427 -5.03 15.36 14.17
N GLU A 428 -4.80 16.45 14.90
CA GLU A 428 -5.59 17.65 14.74
C GLU A 428 -5.51 18.14 13.29
N ILE A 429 -6.53 18.84 12.80
CA ILE A 429 -6.41 19.61 11.56
C ILE A 429 -5.30 20.64 11.85
N PRO A 430 -4.14 20.63 11.14
CA PRO A 430 -3.14 21.66 11.36
C PRO A 430 -3.82 23.01 11.07
N PRO A 431 -3.78 23.99 12.00
CA PRO A 431 -4.33 25.30 11.72
C PRO A 431 -3.64 25.83 10.48
N GLU A 432 -4.42 26.32 9.52
CA GLU A 432 -3.88 26.73 8.23
C GLU A 432 -2.81 27.80 8.45
N ILE A 433 -1.58 27.46 8.08
CA ILE A 433 -0.62 28.48 7.67
C ILE A 433 -1.27 29.09 6.43
N PRO A 434 -1.71 30.37 6.45
CA PRO A 434 -2.29 30.99 5.27
C PRO A 434 -1.27 30.92 4.13
N PRO A 435 -1.72 30.74 2.87
CA PRO A 435 -0.79 30.72 1.74
C PRO A 435 0.07 31.99 1.80
N PRO A 436 1.41 31.86 1.66
CA PRO A 436 2.34 32.93 2.01
C PRO A 436 1.99 34.22 1.27
N GLU A 437 1.62 35.24 2.04
CA GLU A 437 0.98 36.46 1.53
C GLU A 437 1.84 37.09 0.44
N ASN A 438 1.25 37.23 -0.75
CA ASN A 438 1.94 37.29 -2.05
C ASN A 438 3.28 38.05 -2.02
N GLN A 439 4.40 37.34 -2.13
CA GLN A 439 5.69 37.99 -2.40
C GLN A 439 5.61 38.69 -3.78
N PRO A 440 5.74 40.02 -3.86
CA PRO A 440 5.45 40.78 -5.07
C PRO A 440 6.62 40.67 -6.07
N GLY A 441 6.69 39.56 -6.79
CA GLY A 441 7.92 39.21 -7.52
C GLY A 441 7.83 38.17 -8.64
N ASN A 442 6.74 38.11 -9.42
CA ASN A 442 6.78 37.64 -10.82
C ASN A 442 5.45 37.94 -11.55
N ALA A 443 5.45 38.93 -12.44
CA ALA A 443 4.28 39.29 -13.24
C ALA A 443 4.47 38.84 -14.70
N VAL A 444 3.91 37.68 -15.07
CA VAL A 444 3.96 37.14 -16.44
C VAL A 444 2.57 36.64 -16.88
N LEU A 445 1.97 37.38 -17.81
CA LEU A 445 0.95 36.95 -18.78
C LEU A 445 -0.22 36.05 -18.31
N GLY A 446 -1.24 36.70 -17.72
CA GLY A 446 -2.60 36.67 -18.30
C GLY A 446 -3.28 35.32 -18.55
N SER A 447 -3.46 34.50 -17.52
CA SER A 447 -4.44 33.41 -17.52
C SER A 447 -5.87 33.93 -17.27
N ILE A 448 -6.88 33.20 -17.77
CA ILE A 448 -8.29 33.53 -17.56
C ILE A 448 -8.72 33.03 -16.18
N GLU A 449 -9.16 33.93 -15.28
CA GLU A 449 -9.70 33.58 -13.96
C GLU A 449 -11.07 32.88 -14.05
N ASN A 450 -11.08 31.60 -14.45
CA ASN A 450 -12.16 30.71 -14.07
C ASN A 450 -12.09 30.50 -12.55
N LYS A 451 -12.94 31.21 -11.81
CA LYS A 451 -13.14 31.01 -10.36
C LYS A 451 -13.90 29.70 -10.11
N THR A 452 -13.22 28.58 -10.34
CA THR A 452 -13.58 27.33 -9.66
C THR A 452 -13.45 27.57 -8.16
N GLU A 453 -14.54 27.43 -7.41
CA GLU A 453 -14.50 27.55 -5.96
C GLU A 453 -13.50 26.54 -5.40
N ALA A 454 -12.66 26.96 -4.44
CA ALA A 454 -11.65 26.08 -3.88
C ALA A 454 -12.35 24.90 -3.19
N PRO A 455 -11.98 23.64 -3.50
CA PRO A 455 -12.72 22.46 -3.05
C PRO A 455 -12.82 22.44 -1.51
N PRO A 456 -13.95 21.98 -0.95
CA PRO A 456 -14.23 22.09 0.48
C PRO A 456 -13.12 21.41 1.31
N LYS A 457 -12.63 22.16 2.30
CA LYS A 457 -11.44 21.79 3.08
C LYS A 457 -11.61 20.42 3.76
N PRO A 458 -10.64 19.49 3.67
CA PRO A 458 -10.77 18.14 4.20
C PRO A 458 -10.79 18.13 5.73
N GLN A 459 -11.98 18.03 6.31
CA GLN A 459 -12.17 18.03 7.77
C GLN A 459 -11.80 16.68 8.40
N TYR A 460 -11.25 16.72 9.61
CA TYR A 460 -11.17 15.53 10.47
C TYR A 460 -12.46 15.42 11.27
N TYR A 461 -13.23 14.39 10.97
CA TYR A 461 -14.41 14.00 11.74
C TYR A 461 -14.09 12.88 12.73
N LEU A 462 -12.80 12.69 13.08
CA LEU A 462 -12.36 11.93 14.25
C LEU A 462 -11.63 12.86 15.23
N ARG A 463 -11.67 12.55 16.52
CA ARG A 463 -11.03 13.29 17.63
C ARG A 463 -10.52 12.30 18.67
N ASN A 464 -9.57 12.75 19.49
CA ASN A 464 -9.20 12.05 20.71
C ASN A 464 -10.41 11.98 21.65
N GLY A 465 -10.65 10.81 22.26
CA GLY A 465 -11.80 10.57 23.14
C GLY A 465 -13.09 10.12 22.45
N ASP A 466 -13.15 10.04 21.11
CA ASP A 466 -14.27 9.37 20.42
C ASP A 466 -14.23 7.84 20.72
N GLU A 467 -15.36 7.19 21.03
CA GLU A 467 -15.42 5.73 21.24
C GLU A 467 -15.88 4.97 19.99
N VAL A 468 -15.06 4.02 19.54
CA VAL A 468 -15.36 3.04 18.49
C VAL A 468 -16.30 1.95 19.02
N ALA A 469 -17.55 2.34 19.29
CA ALA A 469 -18.59 1.46 19.84
C ALA A 469 -19.52 0.85 18.76
N ASN A 470 -19.33 1.21 17.48
CA ASN A 470 -20.25 0.88 16.39
C ASN A 470 -19.53 0.34 15.15
N TYR A 471 -20.23 -0.47 14.37
CA TYR A 471 -19.87 -0.82 13.00
C TYR A 471 -21.02 -0.49 12.05
N CYS A 472 -20.66 -0.14 10.82
CA CYS A 472 -21.59 0.11 9.73
C CYS A 472 -21.33 -0.87 8.58
N SER A 473 -22.38 -1.18 7.86
CA SER A 473 -22.30 -1.67 6.49
C SER A 473 -22.20 -0.51 5.51
N ILE A 474 -21.65 -0.74 4.32
CA ILE A 474 -21.53 0.30 3.28
C ILE A 474 -22.06 -0.21 1.94
N SER A 475 -22.28 0.69 0.98
CA SER A 475 -22.68 0.31 -0.38
C SER A 475 -21.45 0.27 -1.29
N ALA A 476 -21.35 -0.77 -2.12
CA ALA A 476 -20.36 -0.87 -3.21
C ALA A 476 -20.43 0.28 -4.23
N GLN A 477 -21.57 1.00 -4.31
CA GLN A 477 -21.85 2.03 -5.31
C GLN A 477 -21.78 3.46 -4.74
N LYS A 478 -21.00 3.64 -3.66
CA LYS A 478 -20.82 4.92 -2.95
C LYS A 478 -19.36 5.08 -2.49
N ASN A 479 -18.81 6.27 -2.64
CA ASN A 479 -17.54 6.64 -2.00
C ASN A 479 -17.76 7.03 -0.54
N TYR A 480 -16.74 6.81 0.29
CA TYR A 480 -16.74 7.17 1.72
C TYR A 480 -15.37 7.68 2.16
N GLN A 481 -15.34 8.73 2.98
CA GLN A 481 -14.11 9.24 3.59
C GLN A 481 -13.74 8.44 4.84
N VAL A 482 -12.54 7.90 4.87
CA VAL A 482 -12.10 6.96 5.92
C VAL A 482 -10.75 7.30 6.52
N ALA A 483 -10.53 6.79 7.72
CA ALA A 483 -9.25 6.82 8.41
C ALA A 483 -8.99 5.49 9.13
N LYS A 484 -7.72 5.18 9.39
CA LYS A 484 -7.31 4.03 10.22
C LYS A 484 -6.09 4.39 11.05
N ARG A 485 -5.97 3.82 12.25
CA ARG A 485 -4.72 3.81 13.03
C ARG A 485 -4.03 2.47 12.85
N GLY A 486 -2.89 2.45 12.16
CA GLY A 486 -2.09 1.26 11.90
C GLY A 486 -0.76 1.28 12.63
N ARG A 487 -0.18 0.10 12.85
CA ARG A 487 1.09 -0.11 13.56
C ARG A 487 2.26 0.69 12.98
N THR A 488 2.37 0.78 11.66
CA THR A 488 3.57 1.27 10.98
C THR A 488 3.49 2.77 10.71
N THR A 489 2.34 3.25 10.21
CA THR A 489 2.16 4.66 9.80
C THR A 489 1.31 5.48 10.77
N GLY A 490 0.67 4.86 11.76
CA GLY A 490 -0.29 5.52 12.61
C GLY A 490 -1.56 5.89 11.83
N TRP A 491 -1.97 7.16 11.95
CA TRP A 491 -3.21 7.67 11.38
C TRP A 491 -3.08 8.07 9.90
N THR A 492 -3.51 7.17 9.00
CA THR A 492 -3.68 7.48 7.57
C THR A 492 -5.15 7.78 7.28
N ARG A 493 -5.41 8.67 6.31
CA ARG A 493 -6.73 8.90 5.71
C ARG A 493 -6.74 8.46 4.25
N GLY A 494 -7.92 8.12 3.75
CA GLY A 494 -8.16 7.75 2.36
C GLY A 494 -9.64 7.85 2.01
N THR A 495 -9.98 7.44 0.80
CA THR A 495 -11.37 7.41 0.30
C THR A 495 -11.65 6.04 -0.28
N ILE A 496 -12.75 5.40 0.17
CA ILE A 496 -13.28 4.19 -0.46
C ILE A 496 -13.84 4.56 -1.84
N SER A 497 -13.49 3.78 -2.85
CA SER A 497 -14.00 3.93 -4.23
C SER A 497 -15.44 3.43 -4.33
N ALA A 498 -16.27 4.10 -5.15
CA ALA A 498 -17.64 3.72 -5.47
C ALA A 498 -17.75 2.55 -6.48
N ILE A 499 -16.64 1.81 -6.66
CA ILE A 499 -16.54 0.54 -7.39
C ILE A 499 -15.57 -0.36 -6.60
N ASP A 500 -15.97 -1.60 -6.38
CA ASP A 500 -15.13 -2.63 -5.77
C ASP A 500 -14.08 -3.17 -6.74
N SER A 501 -12.92 -3.53 -6.19
CA SER A 501 -11.89 -4.25 -6.95
C SER A 501 -12.04 -5.74 -6.73
N VAL A 502 -11.51 -6.53 -7.67
CA VAL A 502 -11.56 -7.99 -7.60
C VAL A 502 -10.16 -8.54 -7.68
N VAL A 503 -9.83 -9.47 -6.78
CA VAL A 503 -8.49 -10.03 -6.58
C VAL A 503 -8.50 -11.54 -6.84
N ARG A 504 -7.46 -12.06 -7.50
CA ARG A 504 -7.27 -13.49 -7.82
C ARG A 504 -5.91 -13.97 -7.31
N THR A 505 -5.93 -14.80 -6.26
CA THR A 505 -4.75 -15.40 -5.60
C THR A 505 -4.35 -16.78 -6.17
N GLN A 506 -5.00 -17.23 -7.24
CA GLN A 506 -4.69 -18.49 -7.90
C GLN A 506 -3.34 -18.43 -8.65
N ASP A 507 -2.57 -19.51 -8.62
CA ASP A 507 -1.45 -19.73 -9.57
C ASP A 507 -1.98 -20.42 -10.83
N SER A 508 -1.50 -20.05 -12.01
CA SER A 508 -2.04 -20.49 -13.32
C SER A 508 -1.66 -21.93 -13.70
N GLY A 509 -1.23 -22.76 -12.73
CA GLY A 509 -0.75 -24.13 -12.92
C GLY A 509 0.58 -24.25 -13.69
N LYS A 510 1.06 -23.17 -14.32
CA LYS A 510 2.31 -23.11 -15.07
C LYS A 510 3.45 -22.73 -14.12
N PRO A 511 4.48 -23.58 -13.91
CA PRO A 511 5.60 -23.25 -13.06
C PRO A 511 6.47 -22.15 -13.71
N ILE A 512 6.23 -20.90 -13.32
CA ILE A 512 7.11 -19.76 -13.62
C ILE A 512 8.48 -20.07 -12.98
N THR A 513 9.45 -20.46 -13.80
CA THR A 513 10.76 -20.88 -13.31
C THR A 513 11.66 -19.66 -13.06
N LYS A 514 12.22 -19.58 -11.84
CA LYS A 514 13.17 -18.54 -11.36
C LYS A 514 12.54 -17.20 -10.91
N LEU A 515 11.60 -17.27 -9.96
CA LEU A 515 11.26 -16.14 -9.07
C LEU A 515 11.43 -16.55 -7.60
N SER A 516 11.46 -15.56 -6.69
CA SER A 516 11.61 -15.78 -5.26
C SER A 516 10.41 -16.55 -4.68
N THR A 517 10.68 -17.70 -4.07
CA THR A 517 9.66 -18.66 -3.61
C THR A 517 8.66 -18.07 -2.60
N ILE A 518 9.15 -17.29 -1.62
CA ILE A 518 8.40 -16.90 -0.42
C ILE A 518 7.01 -16.30 -0.73
N GLN A 519 6.93 -15.20 -1.49
CA GLN A 519 5.63 -14.56 -1.78
C GLN A 519 4.71 -15.42 -2.66
N LYS A 520 5.28 -16.23 -3.56
CA LYS A 520 4.48 -17.10 -4.44
C LYS A 520 3.88 -18.27 -3.67
N GLU A 521 4.68 -18.94 -2.84
CA GLU A 521 4.23 -20.02 -1.94
C GLU A 521 3.20 -19.50 -0.93
N PHE A 522 3.40 -18.28 -0.41
CA PHE A 522 2.49 -17.64 0.53
C PHE A 522 1.06 -17.54 -0.02
N LEU A 523 0.86 -16.88 -1.16
CA LEU A 523 -0.47 -16.58 -1.70
C LEU A 523 -1.19 -17.76 -2.36
N GLN A 524 -0.49 -18.85 -2.67
CA GLN A 524 -1.02 -19.92 -3.52
C GLN A 524 -2.25 -20.60 -2.90
N GLY A 525 -3.38 -20.58 -3.63
CA GLY A 525 -4.61 -21.26 -3.22
C GLY A 525 -5.41 -20.56 -2.12
N ARG A 526 -4.99 -19.39 -1.64
CA ARG A 526 -5.79 -18.55 -0.73
C ARG A 526 -7.17 -18.26 -1.35
N PHE A 527 -8.19 -18.11 -0.51
CA PHE A 527 -9.60 -17.95 -0.89
C PHE A 527 -10.16 -19.12 -1.75
N GLY A 528 -9.51 -20.29 -1.70
CA GLY A 528 -9.83 -21.44 -2.55
C GLY A 528 -9.40 -21.27 -4.01
N GLY A 529 -8.51 -20.32 -4.30
CA GLY A 529 -8.08 -19.98 -5.65
C GLY A 529 -9.14 -19.29 -6.51
N LYS A 530 -10.22 -18.77 -5.90
CA LYS A 530 -11.26 -18.00 -6.60
C LYS A 530 -10.84 -16.55 -6.78
N GLU A 531 -11.55 -15.85 -7.65
CA GLU A 531 -11.66 -14.40 -7.56
C GLU A 531 -12.50 -14.00 -6.34
N VAL A 532 -12.11 -12.91 -5.67
CA VAL A 532 -12.81 -12.34 -4.51
C VAL A 532 -12.92 -10.82 -4.61
N PHE A 533 -14.10 -10.30 -4.24
CA PHE A 533 -14.39 -8.87 -4.14
C PHE A 533 -13.82 -8.28 -2.84
N VAL A 534 -13.34 -7.04 -2.97
CA VAL A 534 -12.78 -6.23 -1.88
C VAL A 534 -13.12 -4.75 -2.06
N HIS A 535 -13.41 -4.06 -0.96
CA HIS A 535 -13.54 -2.60 -0.98
C HIS A 535 -12.16 -1.97 -1.16
N THR A 536 -12.09 -0.96 -2.03
CA THR A 536 -10.82 -0.37 -2.50
C THR A 536 -10.66 1.04 -1.97
N ILE A 537 -9.50 1.34 -1.41
CA ILE A 537 -9.19 2.60 -0.73
C ILE A 537 -7.99 3.24 -1.38
N THR A 538 -8.16 4.45 -1.91
CA THR A 538 -7.06 5.31 -2.33
C THR A 538 -6.58 6.16 -1.16
N GLY A 539 -5.28 6.35 -1.00
CA GLY A 539 -4.73 7.29 -0.01
C GLY A 539 -4.91 8.77 -0.40
N THR A 540 -4.05 9.63 0.13
CA THR A 540 -4.03 11.07 -0.15
C THR A 540 -2.78 11.48 -0.93
N ALA A 541 -2.74 12.68 -1.49
CA ALA A 541 -1.53 13.21 -2.15
C ALA A 541 -0.27 13.30 -1.25
N LYS A 542 -0.41 13.17 0.08
CA LYS A 542 0.71 13.12 1.05
C LYS A 542 1.10 11.70 1.48
N ALA A 543 0.20 10.74 1.31
CA ALA A 543 0.36 9.34 1.66
C ALA A 543 -0.48 8.55 0.64
N PRO A 544 0.07 8.27 -0.57
CA PRO A 544 -0.71 7.75 -1.70
C PRO A 544 -1.23 6.34 -1.41
N GLN A 545 -0.43 5.54 -0.71
CA GLN A 545 -0.81 4.27 -0.15
C GLN A 545 -1.54 4.48 1.19
N PHE A 546 -2.69 3.83 1.38
CA PHE A 546 -3.51 4.01 2.59
C PHE A 546 -3.13 3.06 3.75
N LEU A 547 -2.74 1.82 3.42
CA LEU A 547 -2.19 0.81 4.33
C LEU A 547 -0.76 0.46 3.89
N GLU A 548 0.22 0.58 4.78
CA GLU A 548 1.62 0.19 4.55
C GLU A 548 1.98 -1.12 5.27
N PRO A 549 3.12 -1.78 4.93
CA PRO A 549 3.53 -3.02 5.58
C PRO A 549 3.61 -2.95 7.12
N GLY A 550 2.75 -3.73 7.78
CA GLY A 550 2.50 -3.79 9.22
C GLY A 550 1.14 -3.19 9.65
N ASP A 551 0.48 -2.41 8.79
CA ASP A 551 -0.86 -1.85 9.05
C ASP A 551 -1.99 -2.89 8.84
N SER A 552 -1.69 -4.07 8.31
CA SER A 552 -2.68 -5.14 8.14
C SER A 552 -3.34 -5.52 9.46
N GLY A 553 -4.67 -5.57 9.48
CA GLY A 553 -5.50 -5.79 10.67
C GLY A 553 -6.02 -4.49 11.30
N SER A 554 -5.71 -3.33 10.73
CA SER A 554 -6.29 -2.04 11.14
C SER A 554 -7.81 -2.00 10.90
N PHE A 555 -8.57 -1.48 11.87
CA PHE A 555 -9.96 -1.07 11.65
C PHE A 555 -10.01 0.16 10.74
N ILE A 556 -10.87 0.11 9.73
CA ILE A 556 -11.16 1.23 8.83
C ILE A 556 -12.42 1.93 9.34
N LEU A 557 -12.28 3.20 9.73
CA LEU A 557 -13.31 3.99 10.39
C LEU A 557 -13.87 5.08 9.47
N LEU A 558 -15.16 5.36 9.56
CA LEU A 558 -15.78 6.51 8.91
C LEU A 558 -15.26 7.84 9.50
N ASN A 559 -14.60 8.63 8.65
CA ASN A 559 -14.21 10.02 8.91
C ASN A 559 -15.19 10.94 8.16
N GLU A 560 -16.44 10.98 8.63
CA GLU A 560 -17.53 11.78 8.07
C GLU A 560 -18.44 12.39 9.15
N ASP A 561 -19.14 13.47 8.80
CA ASP A 561 -20.06 14.22 9.69
C ASP A 561 -21.41 13.49 9.85
N SER A 562 -21.38 12.33 10.50
CA SER A 562 -22.54 11.47 10.70
C SER A 562 -22.80 11.16 12.17
N THR A 563 -24.03 10.73 12.47
CA THR A 563 -24.41 10.11 13.75
C THR A 563 -23.61 8.85 14.09
N HIS A 564 -22.83 8.34 13.13
CA HIS A 564 -22.05 7.10 13.21
C HIS A 564 -20.55 7.36 12.96
N ARG A 565 -20.11 8.61 13.16
CA ARG A 565 -18.72 9.04 13.36
C ARG A 565 -17.88 7.99 14.10
N GLY A 566 -16.74 7.60 13.51
CA GLY A 566 -15.85 6.61 14.12
C GLY A 566 -16.32 5.16 14.06
N SER A 567 -17.45 4.85 13.39
CA SER A 567 -17.87 3.46 13.18
C SER A 567 -16.94 2.72 12.23
N ILE A 568 -16.72 1.44 12.53
CA ILE A 568 -15.91 0.53 11.71
C ILE A 568 -16.71 0.13 10.47
N VAL A 569 -16.13 0.30 9.28
CA VAL A 569 -16.73 -0.14 8.00
C VAL A 569 -15.96 -1.29 7.35
N GLY A 570 -14.72 -1.54 7.77
CA GLY A 570 -13.98 -2.71 7.34
C GLY A 570 -12.71 -2.98 8.13
N LEU A 571 -12.04 -4.07 7.74
CA LEU A 571 -10.74 -4.50 8.27
C LEU A 571 -9.75 -4.49 7.11
N GLY A 572 -8.73 -3.63 7.20
CA GLY A 572 -7.70 -3.49 6.16
C GLY A 572 -6.77 -4.70 6.14
N PHE A 573 -6.51 -5.28 4.97
CA PHE A 573 -5.77 -6.56 4.89
C PHE A 573 -4.76 -6.69 3.75
N ALA A 574 -4.82 -5.83 2.74
CA ALA A 574 -3.98 -5.98 1.56
C ALA A 574 -3.75 -4.67 0.82
N ALA A 575 -2.87 -4.71 -0.18
CA ALA A 575 -2.60 -3.66 -1.13
C ALA A 575 -2.32 -4.20 -2.54
N ASN A 576 -2.56 -3.35 -3.52
CA ASN A 576 -1.92 -3.42 -4.82
C ASN A 576 -0.95 -2.24 -4.93
N ASP A 577 0.33 -2.52 -4.65
CA ASP A 577 1.38 -1.50 -4.67
C ASP A 577 1.56 -0.89 -6.07
N VAL A 578 1.24 -1.62 -7.15
CA VAL A 578 1.45 -1.16 -8.54
C VAL A 578 0.34 -0.25 -9.06
N SER A 579 -0.88 -0.36 -8.53
CA SER A 579 -1.95 0.64 -8.70
C SER A 579 -2.05 1.62 -7.53
N SER A 580 -1.23 1.45 -6.48
CA SER A 580 -1.18 2.25 -5.25
C SER A 580 -2.49 2.30 -4.45
N VAL A 581 -3.27 1.22 -4.46
CA VAL A 581 -4.48 1.08 -3.62
C VAL A 581 -4.28 0.14 -2.44
N SER A 582 -5.14 0.30 -1.45
CA SER A 582 -5.27 -0.61 -0.31
C SER A 582 -6.67 -1.26 -0.31
N TYR A 583 -6.76 -2.47 0.21
CA TYR A 583 -8.00 -3.25 0.22
C TYR A 583 -8.47 -3.55 1.65
N MET A 584 -9.79 -3.53 1.84
CA MET A 584 -10.44 -3.94 3.08
C MET A 584 -11.57 -4.95 2.84
N MET A 585 -11.84 -5.76 3.86
CA MET A 585 -13.02 -6.60 3.94
C MET A 585 -14.17 -5.85 4.67
N PRO A 586 -15.44 -5.98 4.25
CA PRO A 586 -16.55 -5.27 4.90
C PRO A 586 -16.80 -5.76 6.33
N MET A 587 -17.02 -4.84 7.26
CA MET A 587 -17.14 -5.20 8.69
C MET A 587 -18.43 -5.98 9.00
N ASP A 588 -19.52 -5.76 8.25
CA ASP A 588 -20.76 -6.52 8.45
C ASP A 588 -20.63 -7.98 8.03
N LEU A 589 -19.90 -8.27 6.94
CA LEU A 589 -19.56 -9.63 6.53
C LEU A 589 -18.60 -10.33 7.53
N ILE A 590 -17.63 -9.59 8.08
CA ILE A 590 -16.76 -10.10 9.14
C ILE A 590 -17.58 -10.47 10.38
N VAL A 591 -18.47 -9.60 10.85
CA VAL A 591 -19.33 -9.88 12.00
C VAL A 591 -20.25 -11.07 11.73
N GLN A 592 -20.88 -11.14 10.55
CA GLN A 592 -21.72 -12.27 10.17
C GLN A 592 -20.96 -13.60 10.19
N ASP A 593 -19.73 -13.62 9.68
CA ASP A 593 -18.89 -14.82 9.66
C ASP A 593 -18.30 -15.18 11.03
N ILE A 594 -17.97 -14.19 11.88
CA ILE A 594 -17.62 -14.42 13.30
C ILE A 594 -18.77 -15.14 14.02
N GLU A 595 -20.01 -14.68 13.84
CA GLU A 595 -21.18 -15.30 14.46
C GLU A 595 -21.43 -16.72 13.93
N TYR A 596 -21.23 -16.94 12.63
CA TYR A 596 -21.30 -18.26 12.01
C TYR A 596 -20.22 -19.24 12.52
N VAL A 597 -18.95 -18.81 12.58
CA VAL A 597 -17.81 -19.66 13.01
C VAL A 597 -17.83 -19.94 14.51
N THR A 598 -18.32 -19.01 15.33
CA THR A 598 -18.29 -19.14 16.80
C THR A 598 -19.61 -19.62 17.42
N GLY A 599 -20.74 -19.47 16.74
CA GLY A 599 -22.08 -19.69 17.30
C GLY A 599 -22.49 -18.67 18.38
N GLY A 600 -21.69 -17.62 18.61
CA GLY A 600 -22.01 -16.51 19.49
C GLY A 600 -22.65 -15.33 18.74
N LYS A 601 -23.11 -14.32 19.47
CA LYS A 601 -23.62 -13.05 18.91
C LYS A 601 -22.64 -11.91 19.24
N VAL A 602 -22.25 -11.10 18.26
CA VAL A 602 -21.47 -9.87 18.52
C VAL A 602 -22.41 -8.82 19.09
N ILE A 603 -22.03 -8.24 20.23
CA ILE A 603 -22.82 -7.24 20.97
C ILE A 603 -22.09 -5.89 21.17
N ASP A 604 -20.81 -5.84 20.80
CA ASP A 604 -19.92 -4.68 20.82
C ASP A 604 -18.79 -4.98 19.83
N PRO A 605 -18.53 -4.17 18.78
CA PRO A 605 -19.29 -2.98 18.39
C PRO A 605 -20.74 -3.32 17.99
N GLN A 606 -21.65 -2.35 18.13
CA GLN A 606 -23.06 -2.50 17.74
C GLN A 606 -23.27 -2.19 16.26
N ASN A 607 -24.30 -2.79 15.65
CA ASN A 607 -24.65 -2.53 14.26
C ASN A 607 -25.44 -1.21 14.14
N ALA A 608 -24.83 -0.20 13.53
CA ALA A 608 -25.43 1.11 13.30
C ALA A 608 -26.23 1.21 11.99
N GLY A 609 -26.29 0.14 11.18
CA GLY A 609 -27.02 0.08 9.92
C GLY A 609 -26.12 0.26 8.68
N GLU A 610 -26.64 0.92 7.66
CA GLU A 610 -25.88 1.31 6.47
C GLU A 610 -25.36 2.76 6.63
N ALA A 611 -24.08 2.97 6.33
CA ALA A 611 -23.50 4.30 6.29
C ALA A 611 -24.12 5.13 5.15
N VAL A 612 -24.76 6.23 5.52
CA VAL A 612 -25.16 7.28 4.58
C VAL A 612 -23.94 8.19 4.37
N PRO A 613 -23.36 8.25 3.16
CA PRO A 613 -22.24 9.16 2.91
C PRO A 613 -22.72 10.61 3.01
N VAL A 614 -21.87 11.50 3.49
CA VAL A 614 -22.06 12.94 3.34
C VAL A 614 -22.07 13.26 1.83
N PRO A 615 -23.08 13.98 1.30
CA PRO A 615 -23.11 14.35 -0.11
C PRO A 615 -21.83 15.10 -0.52
N ASP A 616 -21.26 14.74 -1.67
CA ASP A 616 -20.18 15.51 -2.30
C ASP A 616 -20.61 16.99 -2.39
N LYS A 617 -19.75 17.91 -1.93
CA LYS A 617 -20.00 19.36 -1.81
C LYS A 617 -19.16 20.17 -2.79
#